data_AF-A0A2I0I9V3-F1
#
_entry.id   AF-A0A2I0I9V3-F1
#
_cell.length_a   1.000
_cell.length_b   1.000
_cell.length_c   1.000
_cell.angle_alpha   90.00
_cell.angle_beta   90.00
_cell.angle_gamma   90.00
#
_symmetry.space_group_name_H-M   'P 1'
#
loop_
_entity.id
_entity.type
_entity.pdbx_description
1 polymer ?
#
loop_
_entity_poly.entity_id
_entity_poly.type
_entity_poly.pdbx_seq_one_letter_code
_entity_poly.pdbx_strand_id
1 'polypeptide(L)'
;MAPEVMEQLHGYDFKADIWSFGITALELAHGHAPFSKYPPMKVLLMTLQSAPPGLDYERDRKFSKSFKQMIASCLVKDQSKRPTSKKLLKHSFFRQARSSDYIARTLLEGLPALGDRIQALKVQCDFFWI
;
A
#
# COMPACT_ATOMS: atom_id res chain seq x y z
N MET A 1 0.77 9.15 -5.49
CA MET A 1 0.27 9.22 -6.87
C MET A 1 1.30 8.59 -7.80
N ALA A 2 0.87 8.13 -8.97
CA ALA A 2 1.77 7.59 -9.99
C ALA A 2 2.58 8.71 -10.67
N PRO A 3 3.81 8.42 -11.15
CA PRO A 3 4.68 9.43 -11.77
C PRO A 3 4.03 10.19 -12.93
N GLU A 4 3.33 9.50 -13.82
CA GLU A 4 2.67 10.09 -15.00
C GLU A 4 1.56 11.08 -14.64
N VAL A 5 0.87 10.85 -13.51
CA VAL A 5 -0.16 11.75 -12.99
C VAL A 5 0.48 13.00 -12.40
N MET A 6 1.65 12.84 -11.77
CA MET A 6 2.43 13.95 -11.22
C MET A 6 3.08 14.82 -12.31
N GLU A 7 3.49 14.22 -13.42
CA GLU A 7 4.07 14.93 -14.57
C GLU A 7 3.02 15.66 -15.41
N GLN A 8 1.72 15.38 -15.21
CA GLN A 8 0.60 15.94 -15.98
C GLN A 8 0.68 15.71 -17.50
N LEU A 9 1.59 14.84 -17.98
CA LEU A 9 1.88 14.65 -19.40
C LEU A 9 0.79 13.86 -20.14
N HIS A 10 0.26 12.81 -19.53
CA HIS A 10 -0.65 11.85 -20.18
C HIS A 10 -2.01 11.74 -19.49
N GLY A 11 -2.26 12.55 -18.46
CA GLY A 11 -3.45 12.45 -17.64
C GLY A 11 -3.49 11.15 -16.83
N TYR A 12 -4.65 10.88 -16.24
CA TYR A 12 -4.91 9.70 -15.43
C TYR A 12 -5.42 8.54 -16.30
N ASP A 13 -4.93 7.33 -16.05
CA ASP A 13 -5.43 6.08 -16.63
C ASP A 13 -5.56 5.00 -15.53
N PHE A 14 -6.25 3.89 -15.81
CA PHE A 14 -6.40 2.77 -14.86
C PHE A 14 -5.06 2.14 -14.45
N LYS A 15 -3.96 2.40 -15.18
CA LYS A 15 -2.60 2.01 -14.76
C LYS A 15 -2.08 2.81 -13.57
N ALA A 16 -2.62 4.00 -13.31
CA ALA A 16 -2.32 4.77 -12.11
C ALA A 16 -2.91 4.09 -10.86
N ASP A 17 -4.06 3.43 -10.97
CA ASP A 17 -4.63 2.60 -9.89
C ASP A 17 -3.71 1.43 -9.52
N ILE A 18 -3.08 0.80 -10.52
CA ILE A 18 -2.14 -0.30 -10.28
C ILE A 18 -0.93 0.19 -9.48
N TRP A 19 -0.42 1.39 -9.79
CA TRP A 19 0.64 2.00 -8.99
C TRP A 19 0.17 2.27 -7.56
N SER A 20 -0.99 2.92 -7.38
CA SER A 20 -1.55 3.22 -6.06
C SER A 20 -1.76 1.96 -5.23
N PHE A 21 -2.24 0.87 -5.86
CA PHE A 21 -2.34 -0.44 -5.22
C PHE A 21 -0.97 -0.96 -4.74
N GLY A 22 0.10 -0.82 -5.54
CA GLY A 22 1.45 -1.19 -5.12
C GLY A 22 1.95 -0.39 -3.91
N ILE A 23 1.61 0.91 -3.84
CA ILE A 23 1.92 1.78 -2.70
C ILE A 23 1.13 1.34 -1.46
N THR A 24 -0.17 1.05 -1.59
CA THR A 24 -0.98 0.53 -0.49
C THR A 24 -0.47 -0.82 0.01
N ALA A 25 0.00 -1.71 -0.88
CA ALA A 25 0.59 -2.98 -0.47
C ALA A 25 1.88 -2.78 0.36
N LEU A 26 2.73 -1.83 -0.01
CA LEU A 26 3.91 -1.44 0.80
C LEU A 26 3.50 -0.84 2.14
N GLU A 27 2.48 0.01 2.14
CA GLU A 27 1.95 0.62 3.36
C GLU A 27 1.41 -0.42 4.33
N LEU A 28 0.65 -1.41 3.86
CA LEU A 28 0.17 -2.52 4.70
C LEU A 28 1.31 -3.39 5.23
N ALA A 29 2.41 -3.49 4.48
CA ALA A 29 3.58 -4.28 4.87
C ALA A 29 4.42 -3.57 5.95
N HIS A 30 4.64 -2.26 5.81
CA HIS A 30 5.50 -1.47 6.70
C HIS A 30 4.75 -0.68 7.77
N GLY A 31 3.43 -0.55 7.65
CA GLY A 31 2.58 0.27 8.52
C GLY A 31 2.54 1.76 8.13
N HIS A 32 3.27 2.18 7.10
CA HIS A 32 3.25 3.54 6.59
C HIS A 32 3.59 3.58 5.10
N ALA A 33 3.06 4.55 4.37
CA ALA A 33 3.42 4.76 2.97
C ALA A 33 4.94 5.09 2.82
N PRO A 34 5.55 4.76 1.67
CA PRO A 34 6.90 5.21 1.33
C PRO A 34 6.99 6.73 1.40
N PHE A 35 8.10 7.24 1.92
CA PHE A 35 8.40 8.68 2.00
C PHE A 35 7.45 9.54 2.85
N SER A 36 6.52 8.93 3.60
CA SER A 36 5.54 9.61 4.47
C SER A 36 6.14 10.59 5.50
N LYS A 37 7.44 10.45 5.83
CA LYS A 37 8.17 11.34 6.75
C LYS A 37 8.64 12.65 6.11
N TYR A 38 8.55 12.79 4.79
CA TYR A 38 9.07 13.94 4.07
C TYR A 38 7.96 14.93 3.68
N PRO A 39 8.27 16.23 3.54
CA PRO A 39 7.31 17.22 3.04
C PRO A 39 6.79 16.88 1.63
N PRO A 40 5.58 17.29 1.25
CA PRO A 40 4.94 16.92 -0.01
C PRO A 40 5.80 17.17 -1.27
N MET A 41 6.50 18.31 -1.32
CA MET A 41 7.40 18.65 -2.44
C MET A 41 8.56 17.67 -2.59
N LYS A 42 9.12 17.18 -1.48
CA LYS A 42 10.21 16.19 -1.53
C LYS A 42 9.69 14.83 -1.96
N VAL A 43 8.50 14.42 -1.50
CA VAL A 43 7.85 13.18 -1.94
C VAL A 43 7.59 13.19 -3.45
N LEU A 44 7.12 14.33 -3.97
CA LEU A 44 6.92 14.54 -5.42
C LEU A 44 8.22 14.31 -6.19
N LEU A 45 9.29 15.03 -5.84
CA LEU A 45 10.59 14.90 -6.51
C LEU A 45 11.15 13.47 -6.42
N MET A 46 11.06 12.84 -5.24
CA MET A 46 11.53 11.46 -5.07
C MET A 46 10.73 10.48 -5.94
N THR A 47 9.42 10.67 -6.05
CA THR A 47 8.57 9.81 -6.90
C THR A 47 8.94 9.94 -8.39
N LEU A 48 9.23 11.17 -8.84
CA LEU A 48 9.59 11.45 -10.23
C LEU A 48 11.02 11.05 -10.58
N GLN A 49 11.98 11.29 -9.69
CA GLN A 49 13.41 11.20 -10.01
C GLN A 49 14.09 9.96 -9.44
N SER A 50 13.66 9.45 -8.28
CA SER A 50 14.30 8.30 -7.64
C SER A 50 13.88 6.97 -8.25
N ALA A 51 14.58 5.88 -7.92
CA ALA A 51 14.10 4.54 -8.24
C ALA A 51 12.73 4.28 -7.57
N PRO A 52 11.85 3.46 -8.18
CA PRO A 52 10.57 3.11 -7.56
C PRO A 52 10.78 2.52 -6.16
N PRO A 53 9.90 2.84 -5.19
CA PRO A 53 9.97 2.20 -3.88
C PRO A 53 9.70 0.70 -4.03
N GLY A 54 10.30 -0.09 -3.15
CA GLY A 54 10.17 -1.54 -3.18
C GLY A 54 10.61 -2.17 -1.87
N LEU A 55 10.43 -3.48 -1.79
CA LEU A 55 10.91 -4.28 -0.66
C LEU A 55 12.34 -4.71 -0.90
N ASP A 56 13.16 -4.55 0.13
CA ASP A 56 14.56 -4.93 0.12
C ASP A 56 14.70 -6.43 0.39
N TYR A 57 15.56 -7.14 -0.35
CA TYR A 57 15.68 -8.59 -0.17
C TYR A 57 16.30 -8.95 1.19
N GLU A 58 17.22 -8.12 1.69
CA GLU A 58 17.97 -8.33 2.91
C GLU A 58 17.21 -7.83 4.14
N ARG A 59 16.59 -6.65 4.06
CA ARG A 59 15.87 -6.06 5.20
C ARG A 59 14.45 -6.62 5.36
N ASP A 60 13.79 -6.96 4.26
CA ASP A 60 12.40 -7.42 4.28
C ASP A 60 12.27 -8.95 4.10
N ARG A 61 13.16 -9.73 4.73
CA ARG A 61 13.18 -11.20 4.62
C ARG A 61 11.89 -11.87 5.10
N LYS A 62 11.10 -11.22 5.96
CA LYS A 62 9.80 -11.70 6.44
C LYS A 62 8.74 -11.82 5.34
N PHE A 63 8.91 -11.10 4.22
CA PHE A 63 7.94 -11.14 3.12
C PHE A 63 8.32 -12.14 2.04
N SER A 64 7.31 -12.83 1.53
CA SER A 64 7.50 -13.84 0.49
C SER A 64 8.04 -13.23 -0.80
N LYS A 65 8.85 -14.01 -1.54
CA LYS A 65 9.36 -13.61 -2.87
C LYS A 65 8.23 -13.23 -3.83
N SER A 66 7.11 -13.95 -3.77
CA SER A 66 5.92 -13.66 -4.58
C SER A 66 5.31 -12.29 -4.26
N PHE A 67 5.26 -11.89 -2.99
CA PHE A 67 4.79 -10.55 -2.61
C PHE A 67 5.71 -9.45 -3.15
N LYS A 68 7.04 -9.63 -3.00
CA LYS A 68 8.03 -8.67 -3.54
C LYS A 68 7.90 -8.52 -5.06
N GLN A 69 7.71 -9.62 -5.78
CA GLN A 69 7.51 -9.60 -7.25
C GLN A 69 6.20 -8.93 -7.66
N MET A 70 5.12 -9.17 -6.90
CA MET A 70 3.83 -8.51 -7.13
C MET A 70 3.97 -6.98 -7.03
N ILE A 71 4.58 -6.49 -5.94
CA ILE A 71 4.83 -5.05 -5.74
C ILE A 71 5.72 -4.47 -6.84
N ALA A 72 6.82 -5.16 -7.17
CA ALA A 72 7.74 -4.70 -8.23
C ALA A 72 7.04 -4.59 -9.60
N SER A 73 6.08 -5.46 -9.90
CA SER A 73 5.29 -5.37 -11.14
C SER A 73 4.31 -4.20 -11.17
N CYS A 74 3.86 -3.73 -10.00
CA CYS A 74 2.96 -2.58 -9.86
C CYS A 74 3.72 -1.25 -9.91
N LEU A 75 4.90 -1.20 -9.27
CA LEU A 75 5.70 0.01 -9.09
C LEU A 75 6.74 0.18 -10.21
N VAL A 76 6.25 0.27 -11.44
CA VAL A 76 7.06 0.54 -12.64
C VAL A 76 6.75 1.95 -13.13
N LYS A 77 7.76 2.81 -13.31
CA LYS A 77 7.51 4.20 -13.77
C LYS A 77 6.77 4.24 -15.10
N ASP A 78 7.22 3.44 -16.06
CA ASP A 78 6.56 3.26 -17.34
C ASP A 78 5.21 2.54 -17.18
N GLN A 79 4.12 3.28 -17.33
CA GLN A 79 2.74 2.78 -17.17
C GLN A 79 2.37 1.68 -18.17
N SER A 80 3.01 1.63 -19.34
CA SER A 80 2.72 0.62 -20.36
C SER A 80 3.14 -0.78 -19.89
N LYS A 81 4.22 -0.85 -19.10
CA LYS A 81 4.79 -2.08 -18.54
C LYS A 81 4.01 -2.61 -17.34
N ARG A 82 3.18 -1.80 -16.70
CA ARG A 82 2.35 -2.23 -15.57
C ARG A 82 1.28 -3.24 -16.05
N PRO A 83 0.98 -4.29 -15.30
CA PRO A 83 -0.09 -5.22 -15.65
C PRO A 83 -1.47 -4.54 -15.53
N THR A 84 -2.49 -5.10 -16.19
CA THR A 84 -3.89 -4.78 -15.89
C THR A 84 -4.34 -5.49 -14.62
N SER A 85 -5.40 -5.03 -13.95
CA SER A 85 -5.93 -5.70 -12.75
C SER A 85 -6.27 -7.17 -13.01
N LYS A 86 -6.84 -7.48 -14.18
CA LYS A 86 -7.16 -8.85 -14.61
C LYS A 86 -5.91 -9.73 -14.76
N LYS A 87 -4.79 -9.17 -15.21
CA LYS A 87 -3.50 -9.90 -15.28
C LYS A 87 -2.87 -10.03 -13.90
N LEU A 88 -2.93 -8.98 -13.09
CA LEU A 88 -2.37 -8.92 -11.75
C LEU A 88 -3.03 -9.94 -10.80
N LEU A 89 -4.36 -10.13 -10.87
CA LEU A 89 -5.09 -11.14 -10.10
C LEU A 89 -4.63 -12.58 -10.36
N LYS A 90 -4.00 -12.86 -11.51
CA LYS A 90 -3.44 -14.19 -11.83
C LYS A 90 -2.07 -14.43 -11.21
N HIS A 91 -1.47 -13.41 -10.58
CA HIS A 91 -0.15 -13.51 -9.94
C HIS A 91 -0.16 -14.55 -8.81
N SER A 92 0.97 -15.24 -8.61
CA SER A 92 1.08 -16.33 -7.62
C SER A 92 0.78 -15.88 -6.19
N PHE A 93 0.96 -14.59 -5.89
CA PHE A 93 0.66 -13.99 -4.59
C PHE A 93 -0.82 -14.17 -4.21
N PHE A 94 -1.74 -13.91 -5.15
CA PHE A 94 -3.18 -13.99 -4.88
C PHE A 94 -3.70 -15.43 -4.78
N ARG A 95 -2.93 -16.43 -5.22
CA ARG A 95 -3.27 -17.85 -4.99
C ARG A 95 -3.25 -18.23 -3.51
N GLN A 96 -2.60 -17.41 -2.67
CA GLN A 96 -2.50 -17.62 -1.24
C GLN A 96 -3.66 -16.95 -0.47
N ALA A 97 -4.57 -16.25 -1.17
CA ALA A 97 -5.70 -15.57 -0.54
C ALA A 97 -6.59 -16.57 0.20
N ARG A 98 -7.06 -16.16 1.38
CA ARG A 98 -7.98 -16.93 2.22
C ARG A 98 -9.40 -16.38 2.10
N SER A 99 -10.37 -17.13 2.62
CA SER A 99 -11.78 -16.71 2.60
C SER A 99 -12.00 -15.45 3.43
N SER A 100 -13.10 -14.75 3.14
CA SER A 100 -13.57 -13.62 3.96
C SER A 100 -13.73 -14.01 5.42
N ASP A 101 -14.22 -15.22 5.71
CA ASP A 101 -14.40 -15.70 7.09
C ASP A 101 -13.08 -15.86 7.83
N TYR A 102 -12.05 -16.38 7.14
CA TYR A 102 -10.71 -16.49 7.72
C TYR A 102 -10.16 -15.09 8.05
N ILE A 103 -10.29 -14.16 7.11
CA ILE A 103 -9.81 -12.78 7.29
C ILE A 103 -10.56 -12.09 8.43
N ALA A 104 -11.89 -12.18 8.48
CA ALA A 104 -12.71 -11.57 9.52
C ALA A 104 -12.33 -12.12 10.90
N ARG A 105 -12.16 -13.44 11.03
CA ARG A 105 -11.72 -14.04 12.29
C ARG A 105 -10.31 -13.57 12.65
N THR A 106 -9.32 -13.77 11.79
CA THR A 106 -7.93 -13.44 12.12
C THR A 106 -7.68 -11.96 12.37
N LEU A 107 -8.37 -11.05 11.68
CA LEU A 107 -8.19 -9.60 11.87
C LEU A 107 -9.00 -9.02 13.04
N LEU A 108 -10.16 -9.60 13.36
CA LEU A 108 -11.06 -9.07 14.39
C LEU A 108 -10.96 -9.82 15.72
N GLU A 109 -10.33 -10.99 15.74
CA GLU A 109 -10.12 -11.76 16.96
C GLU A 109 -9.36 -10.94 18.01
N GLY A 110 -9.93 -10.85 19.20
CA GLY A 110 -9.37 -10.08 20.31
C GLY A 110 -9.61 -8.57 20.25
N LEU A 111 -10.25 -8.03 19.20
CA LEU A 111 -10.63 -6.62 19.16
C LEU A 111 -11.98 -6.40 19.86
N PRO A 112 -12.09 -5.40 20.76
CA PRO A 112 -13.38 -5.02 21.34
C PRO A 112 -14.31 -4.47 20.26
N ALA A 113 -15.62 -4.43 20.56
CA ALA A 113 -16.60 -3.96 19.60
C ALA A 113 -16.30 -2.53 19.16
N LEU A 114 -16.69 -2.16 17.94
CA LEU A 114 -16.41 -0.83 17.40
C LEU A 114 -16.97 0.29 18.30
N GLY A 115 -18.14 0.05 18.92
CA GLY A 115 -18.73 0.97 19.91
C GLY A 115 -17.81 1.21 21.10
N ASP A 116 -17.29 0.14 21.71
CA ASP A 116 -16.38 0.21 22.85
C ASP A 116 -15.08 0.94 22.49
N ARG A 117 -14.55 0.68 21.29
CA ARG A 117 -13.36 1.36 20.76
C ARG A 117 -13.58 2.86 20.62
N ILE A 118 -14.73 3.26 20.08
CA ILE A 118 -15.09 4.68 19.93
C ILE A 118 -15.25 5.34 21.30
N GLN A 119 -15.87 4.65 22.26
CA GLN A 119 -16.04 5.17 23.61
C GLN A 119 -14.69 5.36 24.32
N ALA A 120 -13.78 4.38 24.22
CA ALA A 120 -12.43 4.49 24.76
C ALA A 120 -11.65 5.68 24.17
N LEU A 121 -11.78 5.91 22.85
CA LEU A 121 -11.14 7.05 22.19
C LEU A 121 -11.71 8.41 22.65
N LYS A 122 -13.02 8.49 22.91
CA LYS A 122 -13.64 9.70 23.46
C LYS A 122 -13.10 10.02 24.86
N VAL A 123 -13.07 9.02 25.73
CA VAL A 123 -12.52 9.16 27.10
C VAL A 123 -11.05 9.60 27.08
N GLN A 124 -10.26 9.10 26.13
CA GLN A 124 -8.85 9.48 25.98
C GLN A 124 -8.68 10.91 25.43
N CYS A 125 -9.58 11.37 24.56
CA CYS A 125 -9.58 12.77 24.11
C CYS A 125 -9.98 13.71 25.24
N ASP A 126 -11.00 13.36 26.05
CA ASP A 126 -11.44 14.17 27.18
C ASP A 126 -10.33 14.35 28.23
N PHE A 127 -9.45 13.35 28.40
CA PHE A 127 -8.28 13.42 29.28
C PHE A 127 -7.13 14.30 28.75
N PHE A 128 -7.10 14.60 27.45
CA PHE A 128 -6.06 15.44 26.82
C PHE A 128 -6.45 16.92 26.75
N TRP A 129 -7.71 17.25 27.05
CA TRP A 129 -8.27 18.61 27.05
C TRP A 129 -8.59 19.15 28.45
N ILE A 130 -8.10 18.51 29.51
CA ILE A 130 -8.09 19.01 30.90
C ILE A 130 -6.63 19.09 31.36
#